data_AF-A0A0B6Y6P1-F1
#
_entry.id   AF-A0A0B6Y6P1-F1
#
_cell.length_a   1.000
_cell.length_b   1.000
_cell.length_c   1.000
_cell.angle_alpha   90.00
_cell.angle_beta   90.00
_cell.angle_gamma   90.00
#
_symmetry.space_group_name_H-M   'P 1'
#
loop_
_entity.id
_entity.type
_entity.pdbx_description
1 polymer ?
#
loop_
_entity_poly.entity_id
_entity_poly.type
_entity_poly.pdbx_seq_one_letter_code
_entity_poly.pdbx_strand_id
1 'polypeptide(L)' 'SLKASDNFKFSQEYESIEPGQQFTWDNSNLEVNKPKNRYANVIAYDHSRVILQPMEGVPGSDYVNANYM' A
#
# COMPACT_ATOMS: atom_id res chain seq x y z
N SER A 1 11.27 0.41 30.50
CA SER A 1 9.94 0.58 29.90
C SER A 1 10.09 1.27 28.57
N LEU A 2 9.38 0.84 27.51
CA LEU A 2 9.41 1.48 26.17
C LEU A 2 8.93 2.94 26.19
N LYS A 3 8.08 3.28 27.17
CA LYS A 3 7.54 4.64 27.37
C LYS A 3 8.46 5.57 28.18
N ALA A 4 9.56 5.06 28.73
CA ALA A 4 10.48 5.88 29.53
C ALA A 4 11.34 6.77 28.62
N SER A 5 11.75 7.92 29.15
CA SER A 5 12.59 8.90 28.43
C SER A 5 11.96 9.35 27.10
N ASP A 6 10.74 9.89 27.17
CA ASP A 6 10.02 10.46 26.02
C ASP A 6 9.90 9.49 24.84
N ASN A 7 9.52 8.23 25.12
CA ASN A 7 9.38 7.16 24.14
C ASN A 7 10.65 6.84 23.32
N PHE A 8 11.85 7.24 23.77
CA PHE A 8 13.09 7.08 23.00
C PHE A 8 13.31 5.66 22.45
N LYS A 9 13.12 4.63 23.28
CA LYS A 9 13.27 3.23 22.85
C LYS A 9 12.14 2.76 21.93
N PHE A 10 10.94 3.31 22.08
CA PHE A 10 9.82 3.04 21.19
C PHE A 10 10.08 3.62 19.80
N SER A 11 10.62 4.84 19.71
CA SER A 11 11.01 5.45 18.44
C SER A 11 12.11 4.65 17.75
N GLN A 12 13.15 4.24 18.49
CA GLN A 12 14.21 3.38 17.94
C GLN A 12 13.69 2.05 17.39
N GLU A 13 12.80 1.38 18.13
CA GLU A 13 12.22 0.10 17.69
C GLU A 13 11.34 0.28 16.45
N TYR A 14 10.50 1.32 16.42
CA TYR A 14 9.61 1.62 15.29
C TYR A 14 10.39 1.96 14.02
N GLU A 15 11.42 2.80 14.10
CA GLU A 15 12.26 3.16 12.95
C GLU A 15 13.06 1.99 12.39
N SER A 16 13.29 0.94 13.19
CA SER A 16 13.99 -0.28 12.76
C SER A 16 13.12 -1.28 12.01
N ILE A 17 11.81 -1.02 11.87
CA ILE A 17 10.89 -1.90 11.14
C ILE A 17 11.20 -1.82 9.65
N GLU A 18 11.87 -2.85 9.14
CA GLU A 18 12.16 -3.01 7.72
C GLU A 18 11.49 -4.28 7.17
N PRO A 19 10.66 -4.20 6.12
CA PRO A 19 10.05 -5.37 5.50
C PRO A 19 11.05 -6.24 4.73
N GLY A 20 12.28 -5.75 4.49
CA GLY A 20 13.37 -6.49 3.86
C GLY A 20 13.20 -6.81 2.37
N GLN A 21 12.14 -6.30 1.73
CA GLN A 21 11.81 -6.56 0.33
C GLN A 21 11.45 -5.28 -0.41
N GLN A 22 11.70 -5.27 -1.73
CA GLN A 22 11.19 -4.24 -2.62
C GLN A 22 9.82 -4.63 -3.14
N PHE A 23 8.93 -3.66 -3.27
CA PHE A 23 7.57 -3.87 -3.76
C PHE A 23 7.30 -2.99 -4.97
N THR A 24 6.41 -3.44 -5.85
CA THR A 24 5.88 -2.67 -6.97
C THR A 24 4.46 -2.21 -6.68
N TRP A 25 4.00 -1.21 -7.41
CA TRP A 25 2.66 -0.62 -7.30
C TRP A 25 2.17 -0.11 -8.66
N ASP A 26 2.50 -0.85 -9.71
CA ASP A 26 2.31 -0.43 -11.09
C ASP A 26 0.81 -0.27 -11.39
N ASN A 27 -0.04 -1.15 -10.85
CA ASN A 27 -1.49 -1.06 -11.01
C ASN A 27 -2.07 0.21 -10.38
N SER A 28 -1.53 0.63 -9.24
CA SER A 28 -1.92 1.87 -8.56
C SER A 28 -1.55 3.13 -9.38
N ASN A 29 -0.53 3.02 -10.23
CA ASN A 29 0.01 4.10 -11.05
C ASN A 29 -0.55 4.18 -12.48
N LEU A 30 -1.36 3.23 -12.93
CA LEU A 30 -2.05 3.33 -14.21
C LEU A 30 -2.91 4.60 -14.22
N GLU A 31 -2.88 5.38 -15.31
CA GLU A 31 -3.63 6.65 -15.41
C GLU A 31 -5.13 6.47 -15.12
N VAL A 32 -5.71 5.34 -15.55
CA VAL A 32 -7.12 4.98 -15.29
C VAL A 32 -7.41 4.65 -13.82
N ASN A 33 -6.39 4.31 -13.05
CA ASN A 33 -6.51 3.91 -11.64
C ASN A 33 -6.11 5.02 -10.66
N LYS A 34 -5.29 5.99 -11.06
CA LYS A 34 -4.88 7.12 -10.21
C LYS A 34 -6.08 7.83 -9.53
N PRO A 35 -7.19 8.15 -10.22
CA PRO A 35 -8.34 8.79 -9.58
C PRO A 35 -9.08 7.90 -8.57
N LYS A 36 -8.82 6.58 -8.57
CA LYS A 36 -9.42 5.61 -7.63
C LYS A 36 -8.67 5.57 -6.29
N ASN A 37 -7.54 6.26 -6.17
CA ASN A 37 -6.80 6.43 -4.93
C ASN A 37 -7.25 7.71 -4.22
N ARG A 38 -7.73 7.59 -2.97
CA ARG A 38 -8.10 8.78 -2.17
C ARG A 38 -6.92 9.71 -1.93
N TYR A 39 -5.73 9.13 -1.73
CA TYR A 39 -4.47 9.86 -1.56
C TYR A 39 -3.43 9.27 -2.51
N ALA A 40 -2.73 10.11 -3.26
CA ALA A 40 -1.74 9.65 -4.24
C ALA A 40 -0.52 8.94 -3.61
N ASN A 41 -0.25 9.21 -2.33
CA ASN A 41 0.83 8.61 -1.56
C ASN A 41 0.39 7.40 -0.71
N VAL A 42 -0.88 6.98 -0.80
CA VAL A 42 -1.40 5.77 -0.15
C VAL A 42 -1.95 4.86 -1.24
N ILE A 43 -1.23 3.78 -1.51
CA ILE A 43 -1.37 2.94 -2.70
C ILE A 43 -1.31 1.46 -2.35
N ALA A 44 -1.81 0.61 -3.25
CA ALA A 44 -1.77 -0.83 -3.06
C ALA A 44 -0.52 -1.45 -3.70
N TYR A 45 0.18 -2.32 -2.96
CA TYR A 45 1.26 -3.15 -3.51
C TYR A 45 0.72 -4.26 -4.41
N ASP A 46 1.38 -4.52 -5.54
CA ASP A 46 0.86 -5.46 -6.55
C ASP A 46 0.77 -6.91 -6.03
N HIS A 47 1.72 -7.35 -5.20
CA HIS A 47 1.80 -8.73 -4.74
C HIS A 47 0.67 -9.13 -3.78
N SER A 48 0.02 -8.16 -3.13
CA SER A 48 -1.02 -8.41 -2.11
C SER A 48 -2.31 -7.64 -2.37
N ARG A 49 -2.44 -6.95 -3.51
CA ARG A 49 -3.66 -6.20 -3.83
C ARG A 49 -4.86 -7.12 -3.96
N VAL A 50 -6.03 -6.62 -3.58
CA VAL A 50 -7.30 -7.27 -3.92
C VAL A 50 -7.55 -7.06 -5.43
N ILE A 51 -7.84 -8.14 -6.14
CA ILE A 51 -8.15 -8.14 -7.58
C ILE A 51 -9.65 -8.37 -7.75
N LEU A 52 -10.37 -7.38 -8.28
CA LEU A 52 -11.79 -7.52 -8.61
C LEU A 52 -11.96 -8.35 -9.89
N GLN A 53 -13.16 -8.90 -10.09
CA GLN A 53 -13.50 -9.52 -11.37
C GLN A 53 -13.47 -8.46 -12.49
N PRO A 54 -12.65 -8.63 -13.54
CA PRO A 54 -12.58 -7.66 -14.64
C PRO A 54 -13.91 -7.56 -15.37
N MET A 55 -14.28 -6.34 -15.73
CA MET A 55 -15.43 -6.08 -16.59
C MET A 55 -14.96 -5.92 -18.05
N GLU A 56 -15.60 -6.65 -18.96
CA GLU A 56 -15.27 -6.59 -20.39
C GLU A 56 -15.39 -5.15 -20.93
N GLY A 57 -14.37 -4.70 -21.67
CA GLY A 57 -14.34 -3.35 -22.25
C GLY A 57 -14.07 -2.21 -21.27
N VAL A 58 -13.82 -2.47 -19.98
CA VAL A 58 -13.55 -1.45 -18.96
C VAL A 58 -12.12 -1.58 -18.41
N PRO A 59 -11.15 -0.80 -18.92
CA PRO A 59 -9.76 -0.83 -18.43
C PRO A 59 -9.64 -0.50 -16.93
N GLY A 60 -8.82 -1.27 -16.22
CA GLY A 60 -8.59 -1.10 -14.78
C GLY A 60 -9.80 -1.44 -13.89
N SER A 61 -10.83 -2.11 -14.41
CA SER A 61 -11.99 -2.55 -13.63
C SER A 61 -11.66 -3.57 -12.54
N ASP A 62 -10.50 -4.23 -12.64
CA ASP A 62 -9.95 -5.16 -11.66
C ASP A 62 -9.28 -4.47 -10.46
N TYR A 63 -9.12 -3.14 -10.49
CA TYR A 63 -8.37 -2.38 -9.49
C TYR A 63 -9.26 -1.76 -8.42
N VAL A 64 -8.88 -2.03 -7.16
CA VAL A 64 -9.30 -1.30 -5.96
C VAL A 64 -8.06 -1.06 -5.10
N ASN A 65 -7.97 0.09 -4.44
CA ASN A 65 -6.89 0.39 -3.50
C ASN A 65 -7.13 -0.36 -2.17
N ALA A 66 -6.73 -1.62 -2.12
CA ALA A 66 -6.83 -2.51 -0.96
C ALA A 66 -5.78 -3.64 -1.04
N ASN A 67 -5.27 -4.09 0.11
CA ASN A 67 -4.35 -5.23 0.25
C ASN A 67 -4.89 -6.26 1.24
N TYR A 68 -4.57 -7.54 1.05
CA TYR A 68 -4.71 -8.56 2.08
C TYR A 68 -3.65 -8.35 3.17
N MET A 69 -4.03 -8.62 4.44
CA MET A 69 -3.19 -8.46 5.63
C MET A 69 -3.07 -9.79 6.38
#